data_AF-A0A6I1W548-F1
#
_entry.id   AF-A0A6I1W548-F1
#
_cell.length_a   1.000
_cell.length_b   1.000
_cell.length_c   1.000
_cell.angle_alpha   90.00
_cell.angle_beta   90.00
_cell.angle_gamma   90.00
#
_symmetry.space_group_name_H-M   'P 1'
#
loop_
_entity.id
_entity.type
_entity.pdbx_description
1 polymer ?
#
loop_
_entity_poly.entity_id
_entity_poly.type
_entity_poly.pdbx_seq_one_letter_code
_entity_poly.pdbx_strand_id
1 'polypeptide(L)'
;PQIRGLKIGAGTSSGLDMGPLVTAAARDKVKGYIDAGVAQGAELVVDGRDLQVQGHENGFFVGGTLFDRVTAQMSIYTDEIFGPVL
;
A
#
# COMPACT_ATOMS: atom_id res chain seq x y z
N PRO A 1 11.88 7.88 -5.53
CA PRO A 1 10.55 8.51 -5.37
C PRO A 1 10.32 8.83 -3.89
N GLN A 2 9.67 9.97 -3.57
CA GLN A 2 9.45 10.41 -2.17
C GLN A 2 8.68 9.38 -1.33
N ILE A 3 7.86 8.55 -1.97
CA ILE A 3 7.08 7.46 -1.34
C ILE A 3 7.93 6.47 -0.52
N ARG A 4 9.21 6.28 -0.87
CA ARG A 4 10.14 5.40 -0.10
C ARG A 4 10.56 6.01 1.24
N GLY A 5 10.41 7.31 1.41
CA GLY A 5 10.76 8.03 2.63
C GLY A 5 9.62 8.15 3.64
N LEU A 6 8.44 7.60 3.34
CA LEU A 6 7.28 7.67 4.23
C LEU A 6 7.55 6.88 5.53
N LYS A 7 7.35 7.56 6.66
CA LYS A 7 7.45 6.97 7.99
C LYS A 7 6.09 6.41 8.38
N ILE A 8 5.98 5.09 8.35
CA ILE A 8 4.72 4.39 8.62
C ILE A 8 4.85 3.68 9.96
N GLY A 9 3.85 3.83 10.81
CA GLY A 9 3.87 3.22 12.14
C GLY A 9 2.59 3.42 12.93
N ALA A 10 2.63 3.19 14.23
CA ALA A 10 1.45 3.31 15.09
C ALA A 10 0.88 4.74 15.09
N GLY A 11 -0.41 4.89 14.79
CA GLY A 11 -1.06 6.20 14.72
C GLY A 11 -1.06 7.01 16.03
N THR A 12 -0.66 6.41 17.14
CA THR A 12 -0.45 7.07 18.44
C THR A 12 0.94 7.66 18.63
N SER A 13 1.88 7.38 17.72
CA SER A 13 3.26 7.89 17.77
C SER A 13 3.42 9.17 16.95
N SER A 14 4.17 10.13 17.48
CA SER A 14 4.45 11.39 16.79
C SER A 14 5.55 11.23 15.73
N GLY A 15 5.52 12.08 14.71
CA GLY A 15 6.55 12.11 13.66
C GLY A 15 6.44 11.02 12.59
N LEU A 16 5.30 10.35 12.52
CA LEU A 16 4.94 9.42 11.46
C LEU A 16 4.05 10.10 10.42
N ASP A 17 4.21 9.71 9.16
CA ASP A 17 3.46 10.23 8.02
C ASP A 17 2.14 9.46 7.81
N MET A 18 2.11 8.16 8.13
CA MET A 18 0.92 7.31 7.96
C MET A 18 0.75 6.25 9.06
N GLY A 19 -0.52 5.95 9.37
CA GLY A 19 -0.93 4.90 10.30
C GLY A 19 -1.33 3.59 9.61
N PRO A 20 -1.84 2.60 10.38
CA PRO A 20 -2.38 1.36 9.84
C PRO A 20 -3.72 1.59 9.11
N LEU A 21 -4.11 0.61 8.29
CA LEU A 21 -5.47 0.49 7.78
C LEU A 21 -6.44 0.09 8.90
N VAL A 22 -7.73 0.34 8.66
CA VAL A 22 -8.80 0.17 9.66
C VAL A 22 -9.02 -1.30 10.06
N THR A 23 -8.84 -2.25 9.15
CA THR A 23 -9.09 -3.68 9.39
C THR A 23 -8.12 -4.58 8.62
N ALA A 24 -7.99 -5.83 9.07
CA ALA A 24 -7.25 -6.87 8.33
C ALA A 24 -7.83 -7.08 6.92
N ALA A 25 -9.15 -7.07 6.79
CA ALA A 25 -9.83 -7.19 5.50
C ALA A 25 -9.47 -6.03 4.54
N ALA A 26 -9.35 -4.80 5.05
CA ALA A 26 -8.90 -3.66 4.25
C ALA A 26 -7.44 -3.86 3.78
N ARG A 27 -6.54 -4.29 4.68
CA ARG A 27 -5.16 -4.63 4.31
C ARG A 27 -5.10 -5.68 3.22
N ASP A 28 -5.83 -6.77 3.38
CA ASP A 28 -5.80 -7.90 2.45
C ASP A 28 -6.42 -7.51 1.10
N LYS A 29 -7.47 -6.68 1.09
CA LYS A 29 -8.03 -6.07 -0.12
C LYS A 29 -6.98 -5.23 -0.86
N VAL A 30 -6.29 -4.32 -0.16
CA VAL A 30 -5.24 -3.49 -0.77
C VAL A 30 -4.12 -4.35 -1.34
N LYS A 31 -3.65 -5.37 -0.61
CA LYS A 31 -2.64 -6.31 -1.11
C LYS A 31 -3.11 -7.04 -2.37
N GLY A 32 -4.36 -7.49 -2.40
CA GLY A 32 -4.95 -8.13 -3.58
C GLY A 32 -5.02 -7.22 -4.81
N TYR A 33 -5.25 -5.92 -4.64
CA TYR A 33 -5.17 -4.96 -5.75
C TYR A 33 -3.75 -4.78 -6.28
N ILE A 34 -2.76 -4.76 -5.39
CA ILE A 34 -1.35 -4.71 -5.79
C ILE A 34 -1.00 -5.97 -6.60
N ASP A 35 -1.43 -7.14 -6.15
CA ASP A 35 -1.26 -8.39 -6.91
C ASP A 35 -1.94 -8.33 -8.28
N ALA A 36 -3.16 -7.81 -8.34
CA ALA A 36 -3.90 -7.64 -9.59
C ALA A 36 -3.21 -6.67 -10.56
N GLY A 37 -2.67 -5.56 -10.07
CA GLY A 37 -1.91 -4.60 -10.88
C GLY A 37 -0.68 -5.24 -11.54
N VAL A 38 0.09 -6.00 -10.77
CA VAL A 38 1.23 -6.77 -11.29
C VAL A 38 0.77 -7.80 -12.33
N ALA A 39 -0.30 -8.55 -12.04
CA ALA A 39 -0.84 -9.55 -12.96
C ALA A 39 -1.39 -8.94 -14.27
N GLN A 40 -1.90 -7.72 -14.22
CA GLN A 40 -2.40 -6.98 -15.39
C GLN A 40 -1.27 -6.31 -16.19
N GLY A 41 -0.02 -6.38 -15.71
CA GLY A 41 1.17 -5.90 -16.42
C GLY A 41 1.60 -4.48 -16.07
N ALA A 42 1.08 -3.90 -14.98
CA ALA A 42 1.61 -2.64 -14.45
C ALA A 42 3.03 -2.84 -13.89
N GLU A 43 3.86 -1.82 -14.00
CA GLU A 43 5.22 -1.84 -13.47
C GLU A 43 5.20 -1.45 -11.99
N LEU A 44 5.48 -2.40 -11.09
CA LEU A 44 5.55 -2.11 -9.65
C LEU A 44 6.91 -1.49 -9.29
N VAL A 45 6.94 -0.16 -9.16
CA VAL A 45 8.16 0.64 -8.90
C VAL A 45 8.54 0.64 -7.42
N VAL A 46 7.53 0.66 -6.54
CA VAL A 46 7.70 0.55 -5.09
C VAL A 46 6.65 -0.40 -4.55
N ASP A 47 7.09 -1.43 -3.84
CA ASP A 47 6.23 -2.43 -3.23
C ASP A 47 6.13 -2.20 -1.72
N GLY A 48 4.92 -1.90 -1.25
CA GLY A 48 4.64 -1.70 0.17
C GLY A 48 4.07 -2.93 0.90
N ARG A 49 3.87 -4.07 0.23
CA ARG A 49 3.12 -5.21 0.80
C ARG A 49 3.76 -5.80 2.05
N ASP A 50 5.08 -5.76 2.15
CA ASP A 50 5.85 -6.44 3.20
C ASP A 50 6.36 -5.51 4.31
N LEU A 51 5.78 -4.31 4.43
CA LEU A 51 6.10 -3.40 5.52
C LEU A 51 5.78 -4.04 6.88
N GLN A 52 6.80 -4.19 7.71
CA GLN A 52 6.67 -4.57 9.12
C GLN A 52 7.00 -3.38 10.01
N VAL A 53 6.12 -3.11 10.98
CA VAL A 53 6.33 -2.08 12.00
C VAL A 53 6.71 -2.77 13.29
N GLN A 54 7.92 -2.50 13.78
CA GLN A 54 8.45 -3.09 15.02
C GLN A 54 7.52 -2.83 16.21
N GLY A 55 7.20 -3.88 16.97
CA GLY A 55 6.27 -3.82 18.11
C GLY A 55 4.79 -3.80 17.72
N HIS A 56 4.49 -3.79 16.41
CA HIS A 56 3.15 -3.83 15.85
C HIS A 56 3.07 -4.79 14.65
N GLU A 57 3.73 -5.95 14.75
CA GLU A 57 3.85 -6.95 13.70
C GLU A 57 2.49 -7.50 13.24
N ASN A 58 1.51 -7.50 14.15
CA ASN A 58 0.13 -7.92 13.88
C ASN A 58 -0.78 -6.78 13.40
N GLY A 59 -0.22 -5.59 13.15
CA GLY A 59 -0.97 -4.44 12.66
C GLY A 59 -1.37 -4.54 11.19
N PHE A 60 -2.28 -3.68 10.77
CA PHE A 60 -2.83 -3.67 9.41
C PHE A 60 -2.09 -2.69 8.51
N PHE A 61 -0.77 -2.84 8.41
CA PHE A 61 0.07 -1.92 7.67
C PHE A 61 0.22 -2.34 6.20
N VAL A 62 0.26 -1.35 5.33
CA VAL A 62 0.72 -1.44 3.95
C VAL A 62 1.61 -0.24 3.71
N GLY A 63 2.79 -0.47 3.16
CA GLY A 63 3.72 0.58 2.78
C GLY A 63 3.24 1.38 1.58
N GLY A 64 3.85 2.54 1.37
CA GLY A 64 3.65 3.30 0.14
C GLY A 64 4.00 2.45 -1.08
N THR A 65 3.03 2.28 -1.97
CA THR A 65 3.12 1.47 -3.18
C THR A 65 2.95 2.37 -4.40
N LEU A 66 3.80 2.18 -5.41
CA LEU A 66 3.78 2.98 -6.64
C LEU A 66 3.82 2.06 -7.85
N PHE A 67 2.82 2.18 -8.71
CA PHE A 67 2.79 1.61 -10.04
C PHE A 67 3.15 2.64 -11.10
N ASP A 68 3.77 2.17 -12.17
CA ASP A 68 4.01 2.90 -13.40
C ASP A 68 3.43 2.10 -14.58
N ARG A 69 3.26 2.75 -15.74
CA ARG A 69 2.68 2.16 -16.96
C ARG A 69 1.27 1.60 -16.78
N VAL A 70 0.50 2.15 -15.85
CA VAL A 70 -0.90 1.80 -15.64
C VAL A 70 -1.74 2.23 -16.84
N THR A 71 -2.64 1.37 -17.31
CA THR A 71 -3.60 1.70 -18.37
C THR A 71 -5.01 1.85 -17.80
N ALA A 72 -5.88 2.55 -18.54
CA ALA A 72 -7.25 2.82 -18.11
C ALA A 72 -8.15 1.56 -18.02
N GLN A 73 -7.67 0.41 -18.49
CA GLN A 73 -8.37 -0.87 -18.43
C GLN A 73 -8.01 -1.71 -17.19
N MET A 74 -6.99 -1.29 -16.44
CA MET A 74 -6.53 -2.01 -15.26
C MET A 74 -7.43 -1.71 -14.07
N SER A 75 -7.68 -2.72 -13.23
CA SER A 75 -8.51 -2.56 -12.03
C SER A 75 -7.91 -1.56 -11.04
N ILE A 76 -6.58 -1.44 -11.00
CA ILE A 76 -5.90 -0.44 -10.16
C ILE A 76 -6.10 1.00 -10.64
N TYR A 77 -6.63 1.20 -11.85
CA TYR A 77 -7.03 2.50 -12.39
C TYR A 77 -8.54 2.76 -12.23
N THR A 78 -9.37 1.73 -12.42
CA THR A 78 -10.83 1.87 -12.41
C THR A 78 -11.43 1.83 -11.01
N ASP A 79 -10.80 1.09 -10.10
CA ASP A 79 -11.35 0.83 -8.77
C ASP A 79 -10.65 1.70 -7.71
N GLU A 80 -11.43 2.13 -6.72
CA GLU A 80 -10.87 2.84 -5.57
C GLU A 80 -10.27 1.84 -4.56
N ILE A 81 -8.95 1.89 -4.40
CA ILE A 81 -8.19 0.93 -3.58
C ILE A 81 -8.24 1.25 -2.07
N PHE A 82 -8.51 2.52 -1.70
CA PHE A 82 -8.53 3.00 -0.30
C PHE A 82 -7.28 2.62 0.51
N GLY A 83 -6.11 2.64 -0.12
CA GLY A 83 -4.82 2.32 0.47
C GLY A 83 -3.70 3.20 -0.09
N PRO A 84 -2.48 3.11 0.44
CA PRO A 84 -1.33 3.91 0.01
C PRO A 84 -0.74 3.41 -1.32
N VAL A 85 -1.58 3.31 -2.36
CA VAL A 85 -1.22 2.84 -3.70
C VAL A 85 -1.47 3.98 -4.68
N LEU A 86 -0.43 4.34 -5.44
CA LEU A 86 -0.46 5.34 -6.50
C LEU A 86 -0.09 4.71 -7.85
#